data_AF-A0A8H3I7P8-F1
#
_entry.id   AF-A0A8H3I7P8-F1
#
_cell.length_a   1.000
_cell.length_b   1.000
_cell.length_c   1.000
_cell.angle_alpha   90.00
_cell.angle_beta   90.00
_cell.angle_gamma   90.00
#
_symmetry.space_group_name_H-M   'P 1'
#
loop_
_entity.id
_entity.type
_entity.pdbx_description
1 polymer ?
#
loop_
_entity_poly.entity_id
_entity_poly.type
_entity_poly.pdbx_seq_one_letter_code
_entity_poly.pdbx_strand_id
1 'polypeptide(L)'
;MNAANALIRSSTASAAAVPRLRPNPARPRKPSPLPLRPLIPDRFKPPRGEKQSKRPNFTLALLHTPTQPSHFASFLTPLWLNKLDLKDYLYNLYGVQVLRVRSYVMQGKVTRDERNGRLSRASATKKMTVELVQGRPGQGPFVWPEVPEEDMKRWRAELDEREKKAEERRLRSRPDESFKLEPEDAQGLKERARLLLQGKVRWRPSWEETGAPALKKAMGRD
;
A
#
# COMPACT_ATOMS: atom_id res chain seq x y z
N MET A 1 99.26 -8.15 76.53
CA MET A 1 98.14 -8.76 77.28
C MET A 1 96.94 -8.88 76.33
N ASN A 2 96.53 -10.13 76.07
CA ASN A 2 95.20 -10.66 75.70
C ASN A 2 94.26 -9.81 74.81
N ALA A 3 94.00 -10.21 73.56
CA ALA A 3 93.08 -11.27 73.11
C ALA A 3 91.62 -10.79 72.95
N ALA A 4 91.07 -10.93 71.74
CA ALA A 4 89.81 -11.63 71.45
C ALA A 4 89.32 -11.32 70.02
N ASN A 5 89.08 -12.39 69.25
CA ASN A 5 87.95 -12.70 68.35
C ASN A 5 87.29 -11.59 67.49
N ALA A 6 86.72 -11.83 66.32
CA ALA A 6 86.72 -12.82 65.25
C ALA A 6 85.58 -12.37 64.29
N LEU A 7 85.61 -12.82 63.03
CA LEU A 7 84.42 -13.11 62.20
C LEU A 7 83.60 -11.93 61.60
N ILE A 8 83.67 -11.75 60.27
CA ILE A 8 82.61 -12.09 59.27
C ILE A 8 82.68 -11.22 57.98
N ARG A 9 83.10 -11.91 56.92
CA ARG A 9 82.61 -11.99 55.53
C ARG A 9 82.34 -10.72 54.70
N SER A 10 83.04 -10.72 53.57
CA SER A 10 82.86 -9.99 52.31
C SER A 10 81.45 -10.03 51.71
N SER A 11 80.97 -8.86 51.28
CA SER A 11 79.87 -8.71 50.32
C SER A 11 80.33 -7.76 49.21
N THR A 12 80.57 -8.32 48.03
CA THR A 12 80.80 -7.59 46.79
C THR A 12 79.44 -7.25 46.17
N ALA A 13 79.18 -5.96 45.96
CA ALA A 13 77.95 -5.48 45.38
C ALA A 13 77.84 -5.88 43.90
N SER A 14 76.83 -6.69 43.60
CA SER A 14 76.43 -7.16 42.28
C SER A 14 75.90 -6.01 41.42
N ALA A 15 76.49 -5.81 40.25
CA ALA A 15 75.97 -4.93 39.21
C ALA A 15 74.58 -5.39 38.77
N ALA A 16 73.60 -4.47 38.81
CA ALA A 16 72.22 -4.73 38.44
C ALA A 16 72.09 -4.95 36.92
N ALA A 17 71.78 -6.18 36.53
CA ALA A 17 71.44 -6.54 35.16
C ALA A 17 70.00 -6.12 34.84
N VAL A 18 69.83 -5.28 33.81
CA VAL A 18 68.54 -4.90 33.24
C VAL A 18 67.83 -6.18 32.71
N PRO A 19 66.57 -6.47 33.09
CA PRO A 19 65.88 -7.63 32.57
C PRO A 19 65.53 -7.41 31.10
N ARG A 20 66.13 -8.21 30.21
CA ARG A 20 65.73 -8.28 28.80
C ARG A 20 64.32 -8.87 28.72
N LEU A 21 63.36 -8.05 28.28
CA LEU A 21 62.02 -8.51 27.89
C LEU A 21 62.16 -9.63 26.85
N ARG A 22 61.69 -10.84 27.18
CA ARG A 22 61.61 -11.93 26.21
C ARG A 22 60.63 -11.52 25.10
N PRO A 23 60.93 -11.78 23.81
CA PRO A 23 59.93 -11.64 22.76
C PRO A 23 58.81 -12.64 23.05
N ASN A 24 57.60 -12.11 23.25
CA ASN A 24 56.39 -12.90 23.50
C ASN A 24 56.15 -13.82 22.28
N PRO A 25 56.07 -15.16 22.43
CA PRO A 25 55.82 -16.04 21.30
C PRO A 25 54.45 -15.69 20.71
N ALA A 26 54.45 -15.37 19.42
CA ALA A 26 53.29 -14.90 18.68
C ALA A 26 52.06 -15.77 18.94
N ARG A 27 51.07 -15.20 19.64
CA ARG A 27 49.73 -15.79 19.71
C ARG A 27 49.20 -15.89 18.28
N PRO A 28 48.75 -17.05 17.79
CA PRO A 28 48.13 -17.13 16.47
C PRO A 28 46.92 -16.20 16.50
N ARG A 29 46.98 -15.11 15.72
CA ARG A 29 45.83 -14.23 15.51
C ARG A 29 44.77 -15.09 14.85
N LYS A 30 43.76 -15.52 15.61
CA LYS A 30 42.56 -16.11 15.00
C LYS A 30 42.10 -15.12 13.93
N PRO A 31 41.97 -15.52 12.65
CA PRO A 31 41.39 -14.63 11.67
C PRO A 31 40.00 -14.29 12.20
N SER A 32 39.77 -13.02 12.52
CA SER A 32 38.45 -12.52 12.83
C SER A 32 37.55 -12.92 11.66
N PRO A 33 36.42 -13.63 11.89
CA PRO A 33 35.46 -13.92 10.84
C PRO A 33 34.66 -12.64 10.58
N LEU A 34 35.34 -11.60 10.10
CA LEU A 34 34.65 -10.51 9.46
C LEU A 34 34.11 -11.11 8.15
N PRO A 35 32.80 -11.06 7.89
CA PRO A 35 32.32 -11.47 6.58
C PRO A 35 33.08 -10.63 5.57
N LEU A 36 33.76 -11.29 4.63
CA LEU A 36 34.39 -10.66 3.49
C LEU A 36 33.31 -9.80 2.83
N ARG A 37 33.29 -8.50 3.12
CA ARG A 37 32.50 -7.56 2.34
C ARG A 37 32.97 -7.78 0.90
N PRO A 38 32.06 -8.03 -0.05
CA PRO A 38 32.50 -8.12 -1.44
C PRO A 38 33.26 -6.83 -1.75
N LEU A 39 34.52 -6.97 -2.19
CA LEU A 39 35.42 -5.87 -2.55
C LEU A 39 34.91 -5.06 -3.76
N ILE A 40 33.79 -5.49 -4.34
CA ILE A 40 33.10 -4.77 -5.40
C ILE A 40 32.11 -3.80 -4.71
N PRO A 41 32.26 -2.47 -4.86
CA PRO A 41 31.28 -1.54 -4.34
C PRO A 41 29.91 -1.90 -4.92
N ASP A 42 28.90 -1.93 -4.07
CA ASP A 42 27.53 -2.13 -4.52
C ASP A 42 27.16 -0.99 -5.46
N ARG A 43 27.23 -1.27 -6.78
CA ARG A 43 27.04 -0.27 -7.85
C ARG A 43 25.66 0.36 -7.81
N PHE A 44 24.70 -0.28 -7.13
CA PHE A 44 23.32 0.17 -7.05
C PHE A 44 23.00 0.89 -5.75
N LYS A 45 23.98 1.03 -4.84
CA LYS A 45 23.83 1.81 -3.61
C LYS A 45 23.60 3.29 -3.96
N PRO A 46 22.50 3.91 -3.50
CA PRO A 46 22.27 5.33 -3.72
C PRO A 46 23.32 6.18 -3.00
N PRO A 47 23.63 7.39 -3.52
CA PRO A 47 24.49 8.33 -2.82
C PRO A 47 23.85 8.68 -1.48
N ARG A 48 24.67 8.69 -0.42
CA ARG A 48 24.20 8.95 0.94
C ARG A 48 23.86 10.43 1.10
N GLY A 49 22.64 10.72 1.53
CA GLY A 49 22.26 12.07 1.96
C GLY A 49 22.89 12.44 3.31
N GLU A 50 23.17 13.72 3.51
CA GLU A 50 23.68 14.24 4.79
C GLU A 50 22.63 14.20 5.90
N LYS A 51 21.36 14.46 5.53
CA LYS A 51 20.23 14.46 6.47
C LYS A 51 19.85 13.04 6.86
N GLN A 52 20.21 12.67 8.08
CA GLN A 52 19.87 11.36 8.64
C GLN A 52 18.48 11.39 9.30
N SER A 53 17.50 10.76 8.67
CA SER A 53 16.22 10.49 9.32
C SER A 53 16.27 9.15 10.03
N LYS A 54 16.27 9.15 11.37
CA LYS A 54 16.34 7.92 12.18
C LYS A 54 15.02 7.17 12.27
N ARG A 55 13.89 7.85 12.00
CA ARG A 55 12.52 7.32 12.16
C ARG A 55 11.61 7.88 11.07
N PRO A 56 11.62 7.29 9.87
CA PRO A 56 10.69 7.69 8.82
C PRO A 56 9.25 7.41 9.27
N ASN A 57 8.39 8.44 9.22
CA ASN A 57 6.96 8.31 9.49
C ASN A 57 6.17 8.46 8.20
N PHE A 58 6.06 7.38 7.45
CA PHE A 58 5.19 7.30 6.28
C PHE A 58 4.85 5.85 5.95
N THR A 59 3.82 5.69 5.12
CA THR A 59 3.40 4.39 4.61
C THR A 59 3.59 4.34 3.11
N LEU A 60 4.12 3.21 2.64
CA LEU A 60 4.18 2.88 1.23
C LEU A 60 3.20 1.74 0.97
N ALA A 61 2.35 1.89 -0.04
CA ALA A 61 1.50 0.80 -0.49
C ALA A 61 2.06 0.25 -1.80
N LEU A 62 2.50 -1.01 -1.79
CA LEU A 62 2.90 -1.71 -2.99
C LEU A 62 1.64 -2.11 -3.80
N LEU A 63 1.59 -1.73 -5.06
CA LEU A 63 0.43 -1.92 -5.93
C LEU A 63 0.55 -3.19 -6.75
N HIS A 64 -0.52 -3.99 -6.74
CA HIS A 64 -0.68 -5.12 -7.64
C HIS A 64 -0.91 -4.61 -9.08
N THR A 65 0.07 -4.83 -9.97
CA THR A 65 0.03 -4.37 -11.37
C THR A 65 0.37 -5.53 -12.32
N PRO A 66 -0.61 -6.35 -12.73
CA PRO A 66 -0.36 -7.55 -13.54
C PRO A 66 0.06 -7.23 -14.98
N THR A 67 -0.31 -6.06 -15.50
CA THR A 67 0.06 -5.61 -16.86
C THR A 67 1.48 -5.06 -16.93
N GLN A 68 2.13 -4.87 -15.79
CA GLN A 68 3.44 -4.24 -15.71
C GLN A 68 4.53 -5.32 -15.82
N PRO A 69 5.64 -5.07 -16.54
CA PRO A 69 6.75 -6.01 -16.60
C PRO A 69 7.33 -6.33 -15.21
N SER A 70 7.83 -7.54 -15.02
CA SER A 70 8.31 -8.06 -13.73
C SER A 70 9.55 -7.35 -13.15
N HIS A 71 10.23 -6.52 -13.94
CA HIS A 71 11.30 -5.64 -13.46
C HIS A 71 10.79 -4.32 -12.91
N PHE A 72 9.50 -4.02 -13.01
CA PHE A 72 8.95 -2.81 -12.44
C PHE A 72 8.05 -3.13 -11.24
N ALA A 73 8.13 -2.32 -10.20
CA ALA A 73 7.18 -2.30 -9.09
C ALA A 73 6.58 -0.90 -8.94
N SER A 74 5.30 -0.83 -8.59
CA SER A 74 4.58 0.42 -8.45
C SER A 74 4.13 0.63 -7.00
N PHE A 75 4.31 1.83 -6.47
CA PHE A 75 3.98 2.20 -5.09
C PHE A 75 3.08 3.43 -5.05
N LEU A 76 2.12 3.45 -4.12
CA LEU A 76 1.54 4.69 -3.63
C LEU A 76 2.45 5.26 -2.56
N THR A 77 2.71 6.56 -2.68
CA THR A 77 3.66 7.30 -1.87
C THR A 77 3.01 8.58 -1.32
N PRO A 78 3.47 9.10 -0.17
CA PRO A 78 3.10 10.43 0.27
C PRO A 78 3.51 11.50 -0.76
N LEU A 79 2.73 12.58 -0.85
CA LEU A 79 2.93 13.60 -1.87
C LEU A 79 4.32 14.27 -1.78
N TRP A 80 4.82 14.46 -0.56
CA TRP A 80 6.10 15.09 -0.25
C TRP A 80 7.32 14.16 -0.43
N LEU A 81 7.14 12.84 -0.55
CA LEU A 81 8.26 11.89 -0.63
C LEU A 81 9.01 12.03 -1.96
N ASN A 82 10.34 12.16 -1.95
CA ASN A 82 11.11 12.30 -3.19
C ASN A 82 11.53 10.94 -3.79
N LYS A 83 11.94 10.93 -5.07
CA LYS A 83 12.47 9.77 -5.78
C LYS A 83 13.74 9.22 -5.13
N LEU A 84 14.62 10.13 -4.69
CA LEU A 84 15.88 9.78 -4.03
C LEU A 84 15.62 9.14 -2.67
N ASP A 85 14.68 9.71 -1.90
CA ASP A 85 14.28 9.17 -0.60
C ASP A 85 13.65 7.79 -0.74
N LEU A 86 12.80 7.57 -1.75
CA LEU A 86 12.24 6.23 -2.00
C LEU A 86 13.34 5.22 -2.35
N LYS A 87 14.30 5.60 -3.20
CA LYS A 87 15.42 4.72 -3.58
C LYS A 87 16.29 4.36 -2.37
N ASP A 88 16.64 5.34 -1.54
CA ASP A 88 17.39 5.13 -0.31
C ASP A 88 16.61 4.30 0.71
N TYR A 89 15.31 4.54 0.86
CA TYR A 89 14.44 3.79 1.75
C TYR A 89 14.33 2.31 1.36
N LEU A 90 14.10 2.00 0.08
CA LEU A 90 14.03 0.63 -0.41
C LEU A 90 15.38 -0.10 -0.27
N TYR A 91 16.49 0.60 -0.51
CA TYR A 91 17.82 0.04 -0.36
C TYR A 91 18.18 -0.26 1.10
N ASN A 92 18.00 0.71 2.00
CA ASN A 92 18.44 0.58 3.39
C ASN A 92 17.50 -0.27 4.25
N LEU A 93 16.18 -0.17 4.06
CA LEU A 93 15.21 -0.89 4.89
C LEU A 93 14.88 -2.28 4.35
N TYR A 94 14.73 -2.42 3.03
CA TYR A 94 14.31 -3.67 2.39
C TYR A 94 15.44 -4.38 1.62
N GLY A 95 16.63 -3.78 1.49
CA GLY A 95 17.72 -4.38 0.71
C GLY A 95 17.43 -4.48 -0.80
N VAL A 96 16.47 -3.70 -1.30
CA VAL A 96 16.04 -3.73 -2.71
C VAL A 96 16.88 -2.76 -3.52
N GLN A 97 17.55 -3.28 -4.54
CA GLN A 97 18.34 -2.47 -5.46
C GLN A 97 17.47 -1.95 -6.60
N VAL A 98 17.49 -0.64 -6.79
CA VAL A 98 16.66 0.06 -7.78
C VAL A 98 17.56 0.79 -8.78
N LEU A 99 17.35 0.52 -10.06
CA LEU A 99 17.98 1.24 -11.17
C LEU A 99 17.48 2.68 -11.20
N ARG A 100 16.18 2.85 -11.47
CA ARG A 100 15.55 4.15 -11.69
C ARG A 100 14.18 4.23 -10.99
N VAL A 101 13.82 5.44 -10.57
CA VAL A 101 12.48 5.75 -10.04
C VAL A 101 11.80 6.76 -10.95
N ARG A 102 10.57 6.43 -11.39
CA ARG A 102 9.65 7.34 -12.06
C ARG A 102 8.56 7.73 -11.07
N SER A 103 8.16 9.00 -11.03
CA SER A 103 7.09 9.47 -10.15
C SER A 103 6.09 10.28 -10.94
N TYR A 104 4.82 10.10 -10.66
CA TYR A 104 3.77 10.95 -11.18
C TYR A 104 2.74 11.26 -10.10
N VAL A 105 2.14 12.44 -10.20
CA VAL A 105 1.12 12.92 -9.27
C VAL A 105 -0.21 12.92 -10.03
N MET A 106 -1.14 12.08 -9.58
CA MET A 106 -2.50 12.06 -10.08
C MET A 106 -3.31 13.13 -9.35
N GLN A 107 -3.89 14.05 -10.11
CA GLN A 107 -4.84 15.00 -9.55
C GLN A 107 -6.13 14.29 -9.13
N GLY A 108 -6.68 14.67 -7.98
CA GLY A 108 -7.98 14.18 -7.53
C GLY A 108 -9.12 14.69 -8.42
N LYS A 109 -10.22 13.93 -8.46
CA LYS A 109 -11.45 14.35 -9.13
C LYS A 109 -12.05 15.57 -8.41
N VAL A 110 -12.59 16.51 -9.18
CA VAL A 110 -13.42 17.60 -8.63
C VAL A 110 -14.79 17.03 -8.29
N THR A 111 -15.19 17.15 -7.03
CA THR A 111 -16.48 16.72 -6.52
C THR A 111 -17.26 17.91 -5.98
N ARG A 112 -18.57 17.90 -6.19
CA ARG A 112 -19.46 18.88 -5.59
C ARG A 112 -19.98 18.32 -4.27
N ASP A 113 -19.88 19.09 -3.21
CA ASP A 113 -20.52 18.77 -1.94
C ASP A 113 -22.04 18.79 -2.14
N GLU A 114 -22.71 17.69 -1.82
CA GLU A 114 -24.16 17.54 -1.97
C GLU A 114 -24.93 18.50 -1.06
N ARG A 115 -24.37 18.87 0.10
CA ARG A 115 -25.06 19.72 1.09
C ARG A 115 -24.98 21.21 0.75
N ASN A 116 -23.79 21.68 0.39
CA ASN A 116 -23.50 23.11 0.24
C ASN A 116 -23.25 23.53 -1.21
N GLY A 117 -23.23 22.58 -2.15
CA GLY A 117 -22.96 22.85 -3.57
C GLY A 117 -21.53 23.31 -3.87
N ARG A 118 -20.63 23.35 -2.88
CA ARG A 118 -19.23 23.79 -3.03
C ARG A 118 -18.43 22.78 -3.84
N LEU A 119 -17.65 23.28 -4.80
CA LEU A 119 -16.71 22.46 -5.55
C LEU A 119 -15.43 22.28 -4.73
N SER A 120 -15.07 21.03 -4.47
CA SER A 120 -13.82 20.67 -3.80
C SER A 120 -13.10 19.61 -4.61
N ARG A 121 -11.80 19.41 -4.35
CA ARG A 121 -10.99 18.39 -5.01
C ARG A 121 -10.33 17.53 -3.95
N ALA A 122 -10.36 16.21 -4.15
CA ALA A 122 -9.61 15.29 -3.31
C ALA A 122 -8.10 15.55 -3.40
N SER A 123 -7.36 15.21 -2.33
CA SER A 123 -5.90 15.32 -2.32
C SER A 123 -5.27 14.54 -3.46
N ALA A 124 -4.24 15.12 -4.08
CA ALA A 124 -3.52 14.46 -5.15
C ALA A 124 -2.81 13.19 -4.63
N THR A 125 -2.85 12.12 -5.44
CA THR A 125 -2.22 10.85 -5.10
C THR A 125 -0.93 10.68 -5.88
N LYS A 126 0.18 10.40 -5.19
CA LYS A 126 1.47 10.22 -5.84
C LYS A 126 1.77 8.74 -6.02
N LYS A 127 1.99 8.34 -7.27
CA LYS A 127 2.45 6.99 -7.61
C LYS A 127 3.90 7.05 -8.05
N MET A 128 4.71 6.12 -7.55
CA MET A 128 6.08 5.92 -8.00
C MET A 128 6.25 4.53 -8.57
N THR A 129 6.85 4.44 -9.76
CA THR A 129 7.23 3.18 -10.38
C THR A 129 8.74 3.05 -10.32
N VAL A 130 9.22 1.97 -9.71
CA VAL A 130 10.65 1.66 -9.59
C VAL A 130 11.04 0.58 -10.57
N GLU A 131 12.22 0.73 -11.15
CA GLU A 131 12.88 -0.24 -12.03
C GLU A 131 13.87 -1.04 -11.18
N LEU A 132 13.58 -2.31 -10.97
CA LEU A 132 14.34 -3.23 -10.14
C LEU A 132 15.55 -3.76 -10.91
N VAL A 133 16.66 -3.93 -10.20
CA VAL A 133 17.85 -4.59 -10.78
C VAL A 133 17.56 -6.08 -10.93
N GLN A 134 17.68 -6.60 -12.16
CA GLN A 134 17.70 -8.04 -12.41
C GLN A 134 19.15 -8.55 -12.38
N GLY A 135 19.39 -9.71 -11.78
CA GLY A 135 20.67 -10.41 -11.95
C GLY A 135 21.60 -10.45 -10.74
N ARG A 136 21.13 -10.13 -9.52
CA ARG A 136 21.86 -10.57 -8.32
C ARG A 136 21.65 -12.09 -8.15
N PRO A 137 22.69 -12.88 -7.81
CA PRO A 137 22.50 -14.28 -7.47
C PRO A 137 21.46 -14.40 -6.35
N GLY A 138 20.34 -15.07 -6.65
CA GLY A 138 19.21 -15.24 -5.72
C GLY A 138 18.13 -14.14 -5.73
N GLN A 139 18.24 -13.10 -6.57
CA GLN A 139 17.13 -12.15 -6.80
C GLN A 139 16.60 -12.33 -8.23
N GLY A 140 15.51 -13.10 -8.35
CA GLY A 140 14.75 -13.27 -9.59
C GLY A 140 13.84 -12.06 -9.89
N PRO A 141 13.19 -12.06 -11.07
CA PRO A 141 12.17 -11.07 -11.39
C PRO A 141 11.05 -11.10 -10.34
N PHE A 142 10.54 -9.93 -9.95
CA PHE A 142 9.43 -9.87 -9.01
C PHE A 142 8.13 -10.19 -9.74
N VAL A 143 7.51 -11.30 -9.36
CA VAL A 143 6.20 -11.72 -9.84
C VAL A 143 5.28 -11.80 -8.65
N TRP A 144 4.08 -11.26 -8.80
CA TRP A 144 3.06 -11.33 -7.77
C TRP A 144 2.58 -12.78 -7.60
N PRO A 145 2.33 -13.23 -6.36
CA PRO A 145 1.63 -14.48 -6.15
C PRO A 145 0.23 -14.42 -6.78
N GLU A 146 -0.28 -15.59 -7.17
CA GLU A 146 -1.65 -15.74 -7.61
C GLU A 146 -2.60 -15.35 -6.47
N VAL A 147 -3.70 -14.67 -6.81
CA VAL A 147 -4.63 -14.18 -5.80
C VAL A 147 -5.60 -15.30 -5.43
N PRO A 148 -5.70 -15.69 -4.14
CA PRO A 148 -6.67 -16.71 -3.72
C PRO A 148 -8.10 -16.23 -3.94
N GLU A 149 -8.90 -16.97 -4.73
CA GLU A 149 -10.27 -16.56 -5.05
C GLU A 149 -11.22 -16.62 -3.86
N GLU A 150 -11.02 -17.58 -2.96
CA GLU A 150 -11.91 -17.83 -1.82
C GLU A 150 -11.85 -16.70 -0.78
N ASP A 151 -10.64 -16.31 -0.37
CA ASP A 151 -10.42 -15.19 0.57
C ASP A 151 -10.86 -13.85 -0.03
N MET A 152 -10.65 -13.69 -1.34
CA MET A 152 -11.00 -12.47 -2.05
C MET A 152 -12.52 -12.26 -2.07
N LYS A 153 -13.33 -13.32 -2.21
CA LYS A 153 -14.80 -13.20 -2.16
C LYS A 153 -15.28 -12.62 -0.83
N ARG A 154 -14.69 -13.06 0.29
CA ARG A 154 -15.03 -12.53 1.63
C ARG A 154 -14.72 -11.04 1.74
N TRP A 155 -13.57 -10.60 1.23
CA TRP A 155 -13.19 -9.18 1.27
C TRP A 155 -13.92 -8.32 0.23
N ARG A 156 -14.29 -8.88 -0.93
CA ARG A 156 -15.02 -8.17 -1.98
C ARG A 156 -16.50 -7.98 -1.66
N ALA A 157 -17.12 -8.87 -0.90
CA ALA A 157 -18.55 -8.79 -0.59
C ALA A 157 -18.96 -7.41 -0.05
N GLU A 158 -18.21 -6.85 0.90
CA GLU A 158 -18.50 -5.52 1.47
C GLU A 158 -18.31 -4.38 0.45
N LEU A 159 -17.28 -4.48 -0.40
CA LEU A 159 -17.02 -3.50 -1.45
C LEU A 159 -18.12 -3.54 -2.52
N ASP A 160 -18.51 -4.72 -2.95
CA ASP A 160 -19.54 -4.95 -3.97
C ASP A 160 -20.90 -4.43 -3.47
N GLU A 161 -21.24 -4.66 -2.19
CA GLU A 161 -22.44 -4.07 -1.58
C GLU A 161 -22.40 -2.55 -1.57
N ARG A 162 -21.24 -1.96 -1.25
CA ARG A 162 -21.08 -0.51 -1.23
C ARG A 162 -21.19 0.08 -2.63
N GLU A 163 -20.62 -0.57 -3.63
CA GLU A 163 -20.74 -0.18 -5.04
C GLU A 163 -22.19 -0.28 -5.53
N LYS A 164 -22.88 -1.39 -5.24
CA LYS A 164 -24.30 -1.55 -5.58
C LYS A 164 -25.17 -0.47 -4.96
N LYS A 165 -24.98 -0.16 -3.67
CA LYS A 165 -25.73 0.91 -2.99
C LYS A 165 -25.42 2.30 -3.58
N ALA A 166 -24.18 2.55 -3.96
CA ALA A 166 -23.79 3.80 -4.60
C ALA A 166 -24.39 3.93 -6.01
N GLU A 167 -24.41 2.84 -6.77
CA GLU A 167 -25.05 2.76 -8.07
C GLU A 167 -26.56 2.94 -7.96
N GLU A 168 -27.23 2.26 -7.03
CA GLU A 168 -28.66 2.40 -6.78
C GLU A 168 -29.03 3.85 -6.41
N ARG A 169 -28.24 4.49 -5.54
CA ARG A 169 -28.43 5.91 -5.22
C ARG A 169 -28.30 6.80 -6.46
N ARG A 170 -27.29 6.52 -7.30
CA ARG A 170 -27.05 7.26 -8.55
C ARG A 170 -28.21 7.07 -9.53
N LEU A 171 -28.74 5.85 -9.62
CA LEU A 171 -29.87 5.48 -10.45
C LEU A 171 -31.15 6.18 -9.97
N ARG A 172 -31.50 6.08 -8.68
CA ARG A 172 -32.64 6.80 -8.08
C ARG A 172 -32.60 8.32 -8.26
N SER A 173 -31.40 8.89 -8.37
CA SER A 173 -31.21 10.33 -8.61
C SER A 173 -31.42 10.74 -10.08
N ARG A 174 -31.58 9.78 -11.01
CA ARG A 174 -31.89 10.07 -12.41
C ARG A 174 -33.40 10.31 -12.57
N PRO A 175 -33.81 11.40 -13.24
CA PRO A 175 -35.23 11.72 -13.45
C PRO A 175 -35.96 10.68 -14.30
N ASP A 176 -35.25 9.89 -15.10
CA ASP A 176 -35.82 8.82 -15.92
C ASP A 176 -36.22 7.59 -15.06
N GLU A 177 -35.59 7.43 -13.90
CA GLU A 177 -35.72 6.25 -13.06
C GLU A 177 -36.81 6.38 -11.99
N SER A 178 -37.23 7.61 -11.67
CA SER A 178 -38.45 7.87 -10.90
C SER A 178 -39.73 7.37 -11.58
N PHE A 179 -39.66 7.00 -12.86
CA PHE A 179 -40.78 6.41 -13.60
C PHE A 179 -40.76 4.88 -13.64
N LYS A 180 -39.71 4.22 -13.10
CA LYS A 180 -39.71 2.76 -13.00
C LYS A 180 -40.64 2.33 -11.88
N LEU A 181 -41.62 1.51 -12.23
CA LEU A 181 -42.51 0.84 -11.27
C LEU A 181 -41.70 -0.15 -10.42
N GLU A 182 -42.05 -0.28 -9.15
CA GLU A 182 -41.52 -1.34 -8.31
C GLU A 182 -41.82 -2.72 -8.93
N PRO A 183 -40.99 -3.75 -8.69
CA PRO A 183 -41.16 -5.05 -9.34
C PRO A 183 -42.54 -5.68 -9.13
N GLU A 184 -43.16 -5.47 -7.96
CA GLU A 184 -44.50 -5.96 -7.62
C GLU A 184 -45.57 -5.24 -8.45
N ASP A 185 -45.49 -3.90 -8.54
CA ASP A 185 -46.40 -3.09 -9.35
C ASP A 185 -46.28 -3.43 -10.84
N ALA A 186 -45.05 -3.65 -11.31
CA ALA A 186 -44.77 -4.05 -12.68
C ALA A 186 -45.36 -5.44 -13.01
N GLN A 187 -45.28 -6.40 -12.08
CA GLN A 187 -45.90 -7.72 -12.23
C GLN A 187 -47.43 -7.61 -12.25
N GLY A 188 -48.03 -6.84 -11.32
CA GLY A 188 -49.47 -6.60 -11.30
C GLY A 188 -49.98 -5.93 -12.57
N LEU A 189 -49.25 -4.94 -13.11
CA LEU A 189 -49.57 -4.31 -14.40
C LEU A 189 -49.50 -5.31 -15.55
N LYS A 190 -48.47 -6.16 -15.58
CA LYS A 190 -48.27 -7.17 -16.62
C LYS A 190 -49.39 -8.21 -16.63
N GLU A 191 -49.83 -8.65 -15.46
CA GLU A 191 -50.97 -9.56 -15.32
C GLU A 191 -52.27 -8.93 -15.77
N ARG A 192 -52.56 -7.69 -15.34
CA ARG A 192 -53.73 -6.93 -15.79
C ARG A 192 -53.72 -6.72 -17.31
N ALA A 193 -52.58 -6.35 -17.89
CA ALA A 193 -52.42 -6.22 -19.33
C ALA A 193 -52.68 -7.54 -20.06
N ARG A 194 -52.22 -8.67 -19.52
CA ARG A 194 -52.48 -10.01 -20.08
C ARG A 194 -53.97 -10.36 -20.04
N LEU A 195 -54.68 -10.02 -18.96
CA LEU A 195 -56.12 -10.26 -18.81
C LEU A 195 -56.95 -9.42 -19.79
N LEU A 196 -56.55 -8.17 -20.04
CA LEU A 196 -57.15 -7.31 -21.04
C LEU A 196 -56.95 -7.86 -22.47
N LEU A 197 -55.72 -8.27 -22.80
CA LEU A 197 -55.41 -8.86 -24.12
C LEU A 197 -56.14 -10.18 -24.37
N GLN A 198 -56.37 -10.98 -23.32
CA GLN A 198 -57.16 -12.22 -23.39
C GLN A 198 -58.68 -11.96 -23.44
N GLY A 199 -59.13 -10.71 -23.29
CA GLY A 199 -60.55 -10.34 -23.30
C GLY A 199 -61.33 -10.78 -22.06
N LYS A 200 -60.65 -11.30 -21.03
CA LYS A 200 -61.28 -11.71 -19.75
C LYS A 200 -61.77 -10.53 -18.93
N VAL A 201 -61.10 -9.39 -19.09
CA VAL A 201 -61.47 -8.13 -18.46
C VAL A 201 -61.64 -7.09 -19.57
N ARG A 202 -62.71 -6.32 -19.51
CA ARG A 202 -62.93 -5.18 -20.41
C ARG A 202 -62.42 -3.92 -19.73
N TRP A 203 -61.54 -3.17 -20.39
CA TRP A 203 -61.04 -1.90 -19.87
C TRP A 203 -62.20 -0.93 -19.61
N ARG A 204 -62.18 -0.29 -18.44
CA ARG A 204 -63.08 0.80 -18.04
C ARG A 204 -62.26 1.95 -17.46
N PRO A 205 -62.76 3.20 -17.54
CA PRO A 205 -62.05 4.31 -16.93
C PRO A 205 -62.20 4.25 -15.40
N SER A 206 -61.13 4.61 -14.68
CA SER A 206 -60.99 4.42 -13.23
C SER A 206 -62.09 5.07 -12.36
N TRP A 207 -62.80 6.05 -12.90
CA TRP A 207 -63.90 6.75 -12.21
C TRP A 207 -65.17 5.92 -12.00
N GLU A 208 -65.40 4.89 -12.82
CA GLU A 208 -66.57 4.01 -12.77
C GLU A 208 -66.38 2.95 -11.69
N GLU A 209 -65.12 2.55 -11.46
CA GLU A 209 -64.73 1.57 -10.44
C GLU A 209 -64.63 2.22 -9.04
N THR A 210 -64.13 3.45 -8.95
CA THR A 210 -63.90 4.14 -7.67
C THR A 210 -65.16 4.87 -7.17
N GLY A 211 -66.21 5.00 -8.01
CA GLY A 211 -67.45 5.67 -7.65
C GLY A 211 -67.28 7.14 -7.28
N ALA A 212 -66.31 7.85 -7.87
CA ALA A 212 -66.00 9.24 -7.53
C ALA A 212 -66.90 10.22 -8.32
N PRO A 213 -67.95 10.80 -7.70
CA PRO A 213 -68.93 11.62 -8.42
C PRO A 213 -68.35 12.94 -8.97
N ALA A 214 -67.26 13.44 -8.36
CA ALA A 214 -66.63 14.69 -8.74
C ALA A 214 -65.99 14.67 -10.14
N LEU A 215 -65.50 13.50 -10.57
CA LEU A 215 -64.80 13.34 -11.85
C LEU A 215 -65.78 13.16 -13.03
N LYS A 216 -66.93 12.52 -12.79
CA LYS A 216 -68.03 12.39 -13.75
C LYS A 216 -68.59 13.77 -14.16
N LYS A 217 -68.76 14.67 -13.18
CA LYS A 217 -69.22 16.06 -13.39
C LYS A 217 -68.20 16.93 -14.15
N ALA A 218 -66.91 16.72 -13.94
CA ALA A 218 -65.85 17.49 -14.60
C ALA A 218 -65.71 17.21 -16.11
N MET A 219 -66.16 16.04 -16.59
CA MET A 219 -66.09 15.66 -18.01
C MET A 219 -67.42 15.79 -18.76
N GLY A 220 -68.42 16.45 -18.16
CA GLY A 220 -69.65 16.89 -18.85
C GLY A 220 -70.55 15.76 -19.38
N ARG A 221 -70.53 14.59 -18.75
CA ARG A 221 -71.44 13.48 -19.08
C ARG A 221 -72.33 13.20 -17.88
N ASP A 222 -73.53 13.75 -17.92
CA ASP A 222 -74.61 13.45 -16.97
C ASP A 222 -75.20 12.05 -17.25
#